data_AF-A0A843IUV6-F1
#
_entry.id   AF-A0A843IUV6-F1
#
_cell.length_a   1.000
_cell.length_b   1.000
_cell.length_c   1.000
_cell.angle_alpha   90.00
_cell.angle_beta   90.00
_cell.angle_gamma   90.00
#
_symmetry.space_group_name_H-M   'P 1'
#
loop_
_entity.id
_entity.type
_entity.pdbx_description
1 polymer ?
#
loop_
_entity_poly.entity_id
_entity_poly.type
_entity_poly.pdbx_seq_one_letter_code
_entity_poly.pdbx_strand_id
1 'polypeptide(L)'
;MNFKIIDNLVVFIDNIVPERYLSKFQEFLLSGAIFTDASKVLAILIIFLIISEIALAIEMTLLNLPLSILILPFFIIPGLFTYVIVQQEKRAQEIERTAPDFLRQLSSMLQVGLSFENAMEDMSKYGEGPMYDEM
;
A
#
# COMPACT_ATOMS: atom_id res chain seq x y z
N MET A 1 -13.90 -15.76 3.62
CA MET A 1 -13.60 -16.80 4.63
C MET A 1 -13.10 -16.08 5.87
N ASN A 2 -13.93 -15.92 6.91
CA ASN A 2 -13.53 -15.16 8.11
C ASN A 2 -12.62 -16.03 8.98
N PHE A 3 -11.32 -15.76 8.93
CA PHE A 3 -10.36 -16.37 9.82
C PHE A 3 -10.46 -15.69 11.18
N LYS A 4 -11.21 -16.28 12.11
CA LYS A 4 -11.35 -15.78 13.50
C LYS A 4 -10.01 -15.45 14.18
N ILE A 5 -8.94 -16.15 13.79
CA ILE A 5 -7.58 -15.94 14.30
C ILE A 5 -7.05 -14.56 13.90
N ILE A 6 -7.29 -14.13 12.65
CA ILE A 6 -6.87 -12.82 12.16
C ILE A 6 -7.65 -11.74 12.91
N ASP A 7 -8.96 -11.88 13.03
CA ASP A 7 -9.81 -10.89 13.70
C ASP A 7 -9.40 -10.70 15.18
N ASN A 8 -9.10 -11.80 15.88
CA ASN A 8 -8.58 -11.74 17.25
C ASN A 8 -7.22 -11.03 17.35
N LEU A 9 -6.32 -11.28 16.39
CA LEU A 9 -5.01 -10.62 16.35
C LEU A 9 -5.12 -9.14 16.00
N VAL A 10 -6.06 -8.77 15.13
CA VAL A 10 -6.34 -7.35 14.83
C VAL A 10 -6.75 -6.62 16.09
N VAL A 11 -7.72 -7.15 16.84
CA VAL A 11 -8.15 -6.57 18.12
C VAL A 11 -6.97 -6.48 19.10
N PHE A 12 -6.12 -7.49 19.16
CA PHE A 12 -4.93 -7.47 20.01
C PHE A 12 -3.95 -6.36 19.60
N ILE A 13 -3.70 -6.20 18.30
CA ILE A 13 -2.81 -5.18 17.73
C ILE A 13 -3.36 -3.77 18.01
N ASP A 14 -4.65 -3.54 17.79
CA ASP A 14 -5.29 -2.25 18.04
C ASP A 14 -5.21 -1.82 19.51
N ASN A 15 -5.19 -2.79 20.44
CA ASN A 15 -5.08 -2.51 21.87
C ASN A 15 -3.64 -2.27 22.36
N ILE A 16 -2.64 -2.81 21.66
CA ILE A 16 -1.23 -2.75 22.09
C ILE A 16 -0.45 -1.66 21.35
N VAL A 17 -0.69 -1.52 20.05
CA VAL A 17 0.05 -0.58 19.22
C VAL A 17 -0.60 0.79 19.33
N PRO A 18 0.16 1.85 19.71
CA PRO A 18 -0.41 3.19 19.78
C PRO A 18 -0.95 3.63 18.42
N GLU A 19 -2.14 4.24 18.43
CA GLU A 19 -2.85 4.69 17.23
C GLU A 19 -1.95 5.51 16.29
N ARG A 20 -1.09 6.39 16.84
CA ARG A 20 -0.11 7.17 16.07
C ARG A 20 0.75 6.32 15.11
N TYR A 21 1.17 5.12 15.51
CA TYR A 21 1.98 4.26 14.66
C TYR A 21 1.13 3.52 13.64
N LEU A 22 -0.08 3.09 14.01
CA LEU A 22 -1.03 2.47 13.09
C LEU A 22 -1.45 3.44 12.00
N SER A 23 -1.75 4.70 12.33
CA SER A 23 -2.11 5.73 11.35
C SER A 23 -0.97 5.99 10.37
N LYS A 24 0.28 6.11 10.85
CA LYS A 24 1.44 6.26 9.97
C LYS A 24 1.64 5.07 9.04
N PHE A 25 1.44 3.85 9.56
CA PHE A 25 1.54 2.65 8.73
C PHE A 25 0.39 2.56 7.73
N GLN A 26 -0.81 2.99 8.10
CA GLN A 26 -1.95 3.11 7.20
C GLN A 26 -1.67 4.08 6.06
N GLU A 27 -1.17 5.28 6.36
CA GLU A 27 -0.76 6.28 5.36
C GLU A 27 0.28 5.69 4.40
N PHE A 28 1.27 4.98 4.94
CA PHE A 28 2.28 4.30 4.15
C PHE A 28 1.66 3.24 3.22
N LEU A 29 0.77 2.38 3.72
CA LEU A 29 0.11 1.36 2.90
C LEU A 29 -0.75 1.98 1.79
N LEU A 30 -1.55 3.00 2.12
CA LEU A 30 -2.41 3.69 1.17
C LEU A 30 -1.62 4.36 0.05
N SER A 31 -0.48 4.96 0.39
CA SER A 31 0.41 5.57 -0.61
C SER A 31 0.96 4.56 -1.64
N GLY A 32 1.04 3.27 -1.26
CA GLY A 32 1.44 2.17 -2.14
C GLY A 32 0.26 1.41 -2.77
N ALA A 33 -0.94 2.00 -2.80
CA ALA A 33 -2.18 1.39 -3.29
C ALA A 33 -2.61 0.12 -2.51
N ILE A 34 -2.25 0.02 -1.24
CA ILE A 34 -2.73 -1.05 -0.34
C ILE A 34 -3.85 -0.49 0.54
N PHE A 35 -5.10 -0.81 0.17
CA PHE A 35 -6.32 -0.31 0.84
C PHE A 35 -6.79 -1.18 2.01
N THR A 36 -5.92 -2.03 2.54
CA THR A 36 -6.26 -2.90 3.68
C THR A 36 -5.85 -2.22 4.99
N ASP A 37 -6.63 -2.43 6.05
CA ASP A 37 -6.34 -1.89 7.38
C ASP A 37 -4.94 -2.31 7.87
N ALA A 38 -4.20 -1.34 8.41
CA ALA A 38 -2.84 -1.49 8.93
C ALA A 38 -2.73 -2.66 9.92
N SER A 39 -3.65 -2.74 10.87
CA SER A 39 -3.69 -3.80 11.88
C SER A 39 -3.92 -5.17 11.27
N LYS A 40 -4.69 -5.26 10.18
CA LYS A 40 -4.92 -6.50 9.45
C LYS A 40 -3.70 -6.93 8.64
N VAL A 41 -3.01 -5.98 8.02
CA VAL A 41 -1.72 -6.24 7.34
C VAL A 41 -0.69 -6.73 8.35
N LEU A 42 -0.59 -6.07 9.52
CA LEU A 42 0.31 -6.51 10.60
C LEU A 42 -0.06 -7.90 11.12
N ALA A 43 -1.35 -8.19 11.33
CA ALA A 43 -1.80 -9.51 11.76
C ALA A 43 -1.39 -10.61 10.76
N ILE A 44 -1.61 -10.38 9.46
CA ILE A 44 -1.21 -11.30 8.40
C ILE A 44 0.31 -11.48 8.39
N LEU A 45 1.08 -10.40 8.52
CA LEU A 45 2.53 -10.44 8.52
C LEU A 45 3.08 -11.22 9.72
N ILE A 46 2.51 -11.03 10.92
CA ILE A 46 2.88 -11.78 12.11
C ILE A 46 2.57 -13.27 11.95
N ILE A 47 1.38 -13.62 11.47
CA ILE A 47 1.00 -15.02 11.21
C ILE A 47 1.96 -15.64 10.19
N PHE A 48 2.24 -14.93 9.10
CA PHE A 48 3.17 -15.39 8.07
C PHE A 48 4.55 -15.67 8.66
N LEU A 49 5.12 -14.73 9.41
CA LEU A 49 6.42 -14.91 10.05
C LEU A 49 6.44 -16.12 10.98
N ILE A 50 5.44 -16.27 11.87
CA ILE A 50 5.37 -17.41 12.79
C ILE A 50 5.32 -18.73 12.03
N ILE A 51 4.46 -18.84 11.00
CA ILE A 51 4.33 -20.07 10.21
C ILE A 51 5.63 -20.38 9.46
N SER A 52 6.24 -19.38 8.83
CA SER A 52 7.49 -19.54 8.10
C SER A 52 8.65 -19.94 9.00
N GLU A 53 8.75 -19.35 10.20
CA GLU A 53 9.75 -19.71 11.21
C GLU A 53 9.59 -21.17 11.66
N ILE A 54 8.37 -21.60 11.96
CA ILE A 54 8.11 -22.99 12.36
C ILE A 54 8.48 -23.96 11.24
N ALA A 55 8.11 -23.65 10.00
CA ALA A 55 8.44 -24.48 8.84
C ALA A 55 9.96 -24.59 8.65
N LEU A 56 10.67 -23.46 8.67
CA LEU A 56 12.14 -23.42 8.53
C LEU A 56 12.85 -24.11 9.69
N ALA A 57 12.34 -23.99 10.92
CA ALA A 57 12.91 -24.69 12.07
C ALA A 57 12.86 -26.21 11.89
N ILE A 58 11.75 -26.74 11.37
CA ILE A 58 11.62 -28.18 11.07
C ILE A 58 12.62 -28.58 9.97
N GLU A 59 12.68 -27.84 8.87
CA GLU A 59 13.62 -28.09 7.77
C GLU A 59 15.07 -28.03 8.23
N MET A 60 15.40 -27.08 9.10
CA MET A 60 16.73 -26.93 9.68
C MET A 60 17.18 -28.18 10.43
N THR A 61 16.28 -28.78 11.23
CA THR A 61 16.60 -30.04 11.94
C THR A 61 16.74 -31.23 11.00
N LEU A 62 15.96 -31.29 9.92
CA LEU A 62 15.98 -32.40 8.97
C LEU A 62 17.19 -32.37 8.04
N LEU A 63 17.60 -31.18 7.61
CA LEU A 63 18.64 -30.95 6.61
C LEU A 63 19.98 -30.49 7.22
N ASN A 64 20.05 -30.37 8.55
CA ASN A 64 21.22 -29.90 9.31
C ASN A 64 21.74 -28.54 8.83
N LEU A 65 20.81 -27.61 8.63
CA LEU A 65 21.09 -26.27 8.12
C LEU A 65 21.61 -25.34 9.24
N PRO A 66 22.40 -24.30 8.91
CA PRO A 66 22.85 -23.34 9.91
C PRO A 66 21.69 -22.47 10.44
N LEU A 67 21.78 -22.09 11.72
CA LEU A 67 20.80 -21.24 12.40
C LEU A 67 20.55 -19.89 11.71
N SER A 68 21.53 -19.40 10.94
CA SER A 68 21.42 -18.14 10.20
C SER A 68 20.27 -18.12 9.18
N ILE A 69 19.75 -19.28 8.76
CA ILE A 69 18.62 -19.36 7.82
C ILE A 69 17.31 -18.85 8.41
N LEU A 70 17.15 -18.84 9.73
CA LEU A 70 15.96 -18.27 10.38
C LEU A 70 15.81 -16.77 10.14
N ILE A 71 16.82 -16.06 9.63
CA ILE A 71 16.64 -14.65 9.26
C ILE A 71 15.83 -14.46 7.96
N LEU A 72 15.65 -15.51 7.15
CA LEU A 72 15.06 -15.41 5.82
C LEU A 72 13.61 -14.84 5.81
N PRO A 73 12.70 -15.28 6.70
CA PRO A 73 11.33 -14.75 6.70
C PRO A 73 11.27 -13.24 6.93
N PHE A 74 12.21 -12.67 7.69
CA PHE A 74 12.25 -11.24 8.00
C PHE A 74 12.49 -10.35 6.78
N PHE A 75 13.01 -10.89 5.67
CA PHE A 75 13.15 -10.14 4.42
C PHE A 75 11.80 -9.75 3.79
N ILE A 76 10.68 -10.31 4.25
CA ILE A 76 9.35 -9.86 3.82
C ILE A 76 9.08 -8.39 4.20
N ILE A 77 9.67 -7.90 5.30
CA ILE A 77 9.49 -6.52 5.77
C ILE A 77 10.10 -5.53 4.77
N PRO A 78 11.41 -5.57 4.46
CA PRO A 78 11.97 -4.71 3.41
C PRO A 78 11.35 -4.97 2.04
N GLY A 79 10.89 -6.19 1.75
CA GLY A 79 10.15 -6.50 0.53
C GLY A 79 8.84 -5.72 0.40
N LEU A 80 8.02 -5.70 1.45
CA LEU A 80 6.78 -4.92 1.51
C LEU A 80 7.06 -3.43 1.35
N PHE A 81 8.07 -2.90 2.05
CA PHE A 81 8.44 -1.50 1.96
C PHE A 81 8.90 -1.12 0.55
N THR A 82 9.74 -1.96 -0.05
CA THR A 82 10.22 -1.76 -1.42
C THR A 82 9.05 -1.75 -2.41
N TYR A 83 8.09 -2.68 -2.25
CA TYR A 83 6.89 -2.70 -3.08
C TYR A 83 6.12 -1.39 -3.02
N VAL A 84 5.85 -0.89 -1.81
CA VAL A 84 5.12 0.38 -1.59
C VAL A 84 5.86 1.55 -2.25
N ILE A 85 7.17 1.66 -2.03
CA ILE A 85 8.00 2.73 -2.60
C ILE A 85 7.97 2.69 -4.14
N VAL A 86 8.11 1.51 -4.74
CA VAL A 86 8.06 1.35 -6.19
C VAL A 86 6.69 1.77 -6.75
N GLN A 87 5.59 1.48 -6.04
CA GLN A 87 4.26 1.91 -6.46
C GLN A 87 4.08 3.42 -6.35
N GLN A 88 4.57 4.05 -5.28
CA GLN A 88 4.59 5.50 -5.16
C GLN A 88 5.33 6.16 -6.31
N GLU A 89 6.51 5.62 -6.66
CA GLU A 89 7.33 6.16 -7.74
C GLU A 89 6.65 6.01 -9.12
N LYS A 90 6.03 4.86 -9.39
CA LYS A 90 5.25 4.66 -10.62
C LYS A 90 4.11 5.68 -10.73
N ARG A 91 3.36 5.88 -9.65
CA ARG A 91 2.26 6.86 -9.62
C ARG A 91 2.78 8.28 -9.84
N ALA A 92 3.90 8.65 -9.21
CA ALA A 92 4.52 9.95 -9.41
C ALA A 92 4.96 10.16 -10.88
N GLN A 93 5.55 9.14 -11.51
CA GLN A 93 5.94 9.20 -12.93
C GLN A 93 4.74 9.34 -13.86
N GLU A 94 3.64 8.65 -13.57
CA GLU A 94 2.41 8.79 -14.36
C GLU A 94 1.78 10.17 -14.22
N ILE A 95 1.77 10.74 -13.01
CA ILE A 95 1.35 12.13 -12.76
C ILE A 95 2.24 13.11 -13.54
N GLU A 96 3.56 12.99 -13.43
CA GLU A 96 4.50 13.87 -14.15
C GLU A 96 4.30 13.80 -15.67
N ARG A 97 4.04 12.60 -16.20
CA ARG A 97 3.78 12.39 -17.63
C ARG A 97 2.45 13.00 -18.08
N THR A 98 1.40 12.94 -17.26
CA THR A 98 0.04 13.36 -17.64
C THR A 98 -0.27 14.82 -17.29
N ALA A 99 0.44 15.40 -16.32
CA ALA A 99 0.21 16.76 -15.83
C ALA A 99 0.23 17.86 -16.93
N PRO A 100 1.17 17.87 -17.90
CA PRO A 100 1.20 18.92 -18.91
C PRO A 100 -0.05 18.92 -19.81
N ASP A 101 -0.53 17.74 -20.19
CA ASP A 101 -1.72 17.65 -21.05
C ASP A 101 -2.98 17.99 -20.26
N PHE A 102 -3.07 17.51 -19.02
CA PHE A 102 -4.13 17.90 -18.08
C PHE A 102 -4.24 19.42 -17.95
N LEU A 103 -3.13 20.10 -17.65
CA LEU A 103 -3.11 21.57 -17.52
C LEU A 103 -3.47 22.29 -18.83
N ARG A 104 -3.06 21.74 -19.98
CA ARG A 104 -3.39 22.30 -21.30
C ARG A 104 -4.89 22.21 -21.59
N GLN A 105 -5.51 21.07 -21.29
CA GLN A 105 -6.95 20.87 -21.46
C GLN A 105 -7.74 21.80 -20.55
N LEU A 106 -7.38 21.86 -19.26
CA LEU A 106 -8.00 22.76 -18.29
C LEU A 106 -7.89 24.24 -18.73
N SER A 107 -6.70 24.67 -19.15
CA SER A 107 -6.50 26.03 -19.66
C SER A 107 -7.36 26.32 -20.89
N SER A 108 -7.55 25.35 -21.79
CA SER A 108 -8.37 25.51 -22.99
C SER A 108 -9.85 25.66 -22.64
N MET A 109 -10.33 24.86 -21.68
CA MET A 109 -11.70 24.91 -21.15
C MET A 109 -12.01 26.26 -20.47
N LEU A 110 -11.07 26.76 -19.66
CA LEU A 110 -11.19 28.09 -19.05
C LEU A 110 -11.17 29.21 -20.10
N GLN A 111 -10.35 29.09 -21.15
CA GLN A 111 -10.24 30.09 -22.20
C GLN A 111 -11.52 30.22 -23.04
N VAL A 112 -12.27 29.12 -23.22
CA VAL A 112 -13.59 29.16 -23.88
C VAL A 112 -14.72 29.63 -22.94
N GLY A 113 -14.39 30.03 -21.71
CA GLY A 113 -15.30 30.68 -20.77
C GLY A 113 -16.03 29.72 -19.84
N LEU A 114 -15.64 28.45 -19.75
CA LEU A 114 -16.17 27.55 -18.74
C LEU A 114 -15.70 27.99 -17.35
N SER A 115 -16.56 27.82 -16.35
CA SER A 115 -16.13 27.96 -14.95
C SER A 115 -15.16 26.83 -14.61
N PHE A 116 -14.25 27.09 -13.66
CA PHE A 116 -13.30 26.08 -13.20
C PHE A 116 -13.99 24.79 -12.73
N GLU A 117 -15.10 24.92 -12.01
CA GLU A 117 -15.88 23.79 -11.51
C GLU A 117 -16.46 22.94 -12.66
N ASN A 118 -17.08 23.58 -13.67
CA ASN A 118 -17.60 22.87 -14.84
C ASN A 118 -16.47 22.25 -15.67
N ALA A 119 -15.34 22.94 -15.80
CA ALA A 119 -14.19 22.43 -16.53
C ALA A 119 -13.60 21.18 -15.88
N MET A 120 -13.50 21.18 -14.55
CA MET A 120 -13.06 20.02 -13.77
C MET A 120 -14.07 18.88 -13.83
N GLU A 121 -15.37 19.18 -13.73
CA GLU A 121 -16.43 18.17 -13.86
C GLU A 121 -16.41 17.48 -15.23
N ASP A 122 -16.29 18.25 -16.31
CA ASP A 122 -16.18 17.71 -17.67
C ASP A 122 -14.89 16.90 -17.86
N MET A 123 -13.75 17.38 -17.33
CA MET A 123 -12.48 16.65 -17.40
C MET A 123 -12.51 15.34 -16.61
N SER A 124 -13.18 15.28 -15.46
CA SER A 124 -13.34 14.04 -14.67
C SER A 124 -14.15 12.97 -15.39
N LYS A 125 -15.09 13.36 -16.27
CA LYS A 125 -15.97 12.43 -16.99
C LYS A 125 -15.30 11.79 -18.21
N TYR A 126 -14.34 12.48 -18.82
CA TYR A 126 -13.76 12.08 -20.10
C TYR A 126 -12.25 11.84 -20.07
N GLY A 127 -11.56 12.28 -19.02
CA GLY A 127 -10.13 12.10 -18.85
C GLY A 127 -9.78 10.75 -18.23
N GLU A 128 -8.61 10.22 -18.61
CA GLU A 128 -8.04 8.99 -18.04
C GLU A 128 -6.65 9.28 -17.47
N GLY A 129 -6.35 8.72 -16.29
CA GLY A 129 -5.05 8.80 -15.63
C GLY A 129 -5.13 9.31 -14.19
N PRO A 130 -4.01 9.23 -13.44
CA PRO A 130 -4.00 9.41 -11.99
C PRO A 130 -4.44 10.79 -11.52
N MET A 131 -4.34 11.82 -12.38
CA MET A 131 -4.80 13.18 -12.08
C MET A 131 -6.33 13.33 -12.20
N TYR A 132 -6.97 12.51 -13.03
CA TYR A 132 -8.43 12.51 -13.22
C TYR A 132 -9.12 11.64 -12.15
N ASP A 133 -8.45 10.57 -11.72
CA ASP A 133 -8.91 9.67 -10.65
C ASP A 133 -8.93 10.34 -9.25
N GLU A 134 -8.29 11.49 -9.09
CA GLU A 134 -8.23 12.27 -7.84
C GLU A 134 -9.35 13.31 -7.68
N MET A 135 -10.25 13.45 -8.68
CA MET A 135 -11.36 14.42 -8.69
C MET A 135 -12.69 13.81 -8.27
#